data_AF-A0A838J2F1-F1
#
_entry.id   AF-A0A838J2F1-F1
#
_cell.length_a   1.000
_cell.length_b   1.000
_cell.length_c   1.000
_cell.angle_alpha   90.00
_cell.angle_beta   90.00
_cell.angle_gamma   90.00
#
_symmetry.space_group_name_H-M   'P 1'
#
loop_
_entity.id
_entity.type
_entity.pdbx_description
1 polymer ?
#
loop_
_entity_poly.entity_id
_entity_poly.type
_entity_poly.pdbx_seq_one_letter_code
_entity_poly.pdbx_strand_id
1 'polypeptide(L)'
;MEGDEMSTDQTPDFDSIKQTSIYDIEFWSARDLAPLLGYTKWERFEGVIKRAMIACEKTGNVVDDHFPGNGKPITGGKGAVQNVKDYHLSRFACYLIAQNGDPRKPEIAAAQAYFAVSTRAHEIHQLREEQEKRLTMRFKVSESFKQLADAAYQSGVNSTTFGIFVDAGYLGLHHHTVEGLKERKGIPEGEDYLDNITREELSAIDFKNVQTEAKLKRDPVESLDEASHTHYFIGDQVRRAIEAMHAPMPEDLPSAASILKMVEERRRATKKRKVKAHEQKEQLQLFDQTQEKDH
;
A
#
# COMPACT_ATOMS: atom_id res chain seq x y z
N MET A 1 50.49 35.56 9.78
CA MET A 1 50.48 34.20 9.21
C MET A 1 49.11 33.65 9.49
N GLU A 2 48.21 33.88 8.54
CA GLU A 2 46.90 33.24 8.50
C GLU A 2 47.08 31.83 7.92
N GLY A 3 46.35 30.88 8.51
CA GLY A 3 46.30 29.49 8.08
C GLY A 3 45.13 28.85 8.79
N ASP A 4 43.93 29.31 8.46
CA ASP A 4 42.69 28.64 8.85
C ASP A 4 42.38 27.60 7.77
N GLU A 5 42.76 26.35 8.02
CA GLU A 5 42.37 25.20 7.22
C GLU A 5 40.87 24.94 7.40
N MET A 6 40.04 25.52 6.53
CA MET A 6 38.64 25.13 6.41
C MET A 6 38.54 23.73 5.78
N SER A 7 38.35 22.71 6.62
CA SER A 7 37.92 21.39 6.20
C SER A 7 36.46 21.44 5.71
N THR A 8 36.26 21.50 4.40
CA THR A 8 34.92 21.34 3.80
C THR A 8 34.58 19.86 3.64
N ASP A 9 34.34 19.17 4.74
CA ASP A 9 33.68 17.85 4.72
C ASP A 9 32.16 18.06 4.79
N GLN A 10 31.60 18.69 3.76
CA GLN A 10 30.15 18.81 3.62
C GLN A 10 29.65 17.64 2.77
N THR A 11 29.07 16.64 3.42
CA THR A 11 28.31 15.57 2.77
C THR A 11 27.28 16.18 1.81
N PRO A 12 27.21 15.75 0.54
CA PRO A 12 26.21 16.27 -0.39
C PRO A 12 24.78 16.06 0.13
N ASP A 13 23.99 17.14 0.15
CA ASP A 13 22.57 17.07 0.50
C ASP A 13 21.74 16.78 -0.77
N PHE A 14 21.41 15.51 -0.96
CA PHE A 14 20.60 15.06 -2.10
C PHE A 14 19.13 15.43 -1.97
N ASP A 15 18.60 15.69 -0.77
CA ASP A 15 17.21 16.09 -0.58
C ASP A 15 16.97 17.54 -1.03
N SER A 16 18.00 18.40 -0.96
CA SER A 16 17.92 19.81 -1.41
C SER A 16 17.50 20.00 -2.86
N ILE A 17 17.77 19.01 -3.72
CA ILE A 17 17.44 19.03 -5.15
C ILE A 17 16.29 18.08 -5.51
N LYS A 18 15.66 17.47 -4.51
CA LYS A 18 14.48 16.62 -4.70
C LYS A 18 13.30 17.48 -5.16
N GLN A 19 12.62 17.02 -6.19
CA GLN A 19 11.48 17.70 -6.79
C GLN A 19 10.27 16.78 -6.82
N THR A 20 9.08 17.37 -6.97
CA THR A 20 7.81 16.65 -7.05
C THR A 20 7.12 17.04 -8.34
N SER A 21 6.67 16.04 -9.11
CA SER A 21 5.93 16.27 -10.35
C SER A 21 4.49 16.72 -10.07
N ILE A 22 3.77 17.09 -11.14
CA ILE A 22 2.34 17.43 -11.05
C ILE A 22 1.46 16.27 -10.55
N TYR A 23 1.98 15.03 -10.56
CA TYR A 23 1.30 13.82 -10.08
C TYR A 23 1.78 13.40 -8.69
N ASP A 24 2.45 14.28 -7.95
CA ASP A 24 3.01 14.03 -6.62
C ASP A 24 4.09 12.92 -6.59
N ILE A 25 4.72 12.66 -7.74
CA ILE A 25 5.84 11.71 -7.85
C ILE A 25 7.16 12.43 -7.62
N GLU A 26 7.94 11.95 -6.65
CA GLU A 26 9.28 12.46 -6.34
C GLU A 26 10.30 12.10 -7.44
N PHE A 27 11.16 13.05 -7.80
CA PHE A 27 12.24 12.86 -8.77
C PHE A 27 13.44 13.77 -8.52
N TRP A 28 14.57 13.44 -9.18
CA TRP A 28 15.77 14.26 -9.23
C TRP A 28 16.11 14.61 -10.67
N SER A 29 16.38 15.88 -10.96
CA SER A 29 16.98 16.27 -12.23
C SER A 29 18.41 15.73 -12.30
N ALA A 30 18.74 14.97 -13.35
CA ALA A 30 20.10 14.49 -13.58
C ALA A 30 21.10 15.64 -13.70
N ARG A 31 20.67 16.78 -14.25
CA ARG A 31 21.49 18.01 -14.31
C ARG A 31 21.84 18.57 -12.94
N ASP A 32 20.92 18.51 -11.98
CA ASP A 32 21.15 18.99 -10.61
C ASP A 32 21.92 17.96 -9.78
N LEU A 33 21.73 16.67 -10.07
CA LEU A 33 22.41 15.58 -9.38
C LEU A 33 23.89 15.48 -9.77
N ALA A 34 24.24 15.74 -11.04
CA ALA A 34 25.61 15.63 -11.56
C ALA A 34 26.68 16.36 -10.71
N PRO A 35 26.52 17.66 -10.35
CA PRO A 35 27.50 18.37 -9.54
C PRO A 35 27.59 17.83 -8.11
N LEU A 36 26.47 17.41 -7.50
CA LEU A 36 26.48 16.79 -6.16
C LEU A 36 27.17 15.43 -6.14
N LEU A 37 27.33 14.78 -7.30
CA LEU A 37 28.09 13.55 -7.48
C LEU A 37 29.53 13.79 -7.97
N GLY A 38 29.98 15.05 -7.97
CA GLY A 38 31.35 15.43 -8.34
C GLY A 38 31.62 15.40 -9.85
N TYR A 39 30.59 15.44 -10.71
CA TYR A 39 30.76 15.51 -12.17
C TYR A 39 30.62 16.94 -12.68
N THR A 40 31.74 17.51 -13.11
CA THR A 40 31.77 18.85 -13.72
C THR A 40 31.48 18.86 -15.22
N LYS A 41 31.65 17.72 -15.90
CA LYS A 41 31.38 17.55 -17.33
C LYS A 41 30.20 16.61 -17.55
N TRP A 42 29.19 17.10 -18.27
CA TRP A 42 27.96 16.35 -18.52
C TRP A 42 28.20 15.02 -19.24
N GLU A 43 29.10 14.99 -20.22
CA GLU A 43 29.35 13.79 -21.05
C GLU A 43 29.87 12.63 -20.19
N ARG A 44 30.64 12.94 -19.14
CA ARG A 44 31.11 11.94 -18.18
C ARG A 44 29.97 11.40 -17.33
N PHE A 45 29.08 12.28 -16.88
CA PHE A 45 27.91 11.87 -16.09
C PHE A 45 26.89 11.11 -16.93
N GLU A 46 26.64 11.54 -18.16
CA GLU A 46 25.78 10.81 -19.10
C GLU A 46 26.29 9.39 -19.36
N GLY A 47 27.61 9.19 -19.39
CA GLY A 47 28.20 7.85 -19.44
C GLY A 47 27.85 6.97 -18.23
N VAL A 48 27.74 7.56 -17.02
CA VAL A 48 27.28 6.87 -15.81
C VAL A 48 25.80 6.52 -15.91
N ILE A 49 24.97 7.48 -16.32
CA ILE A 49 23.51 7.28 -16.52
C ILE A 49 23.28 6.11 -17.49
N LYS A 50 24.00 6.07 -18.62
CA LYS A 50 23.86 4.97 -19.60
C LYS A 50 24.19 3.60 -19.00
N ARG A 51 25.24 3.50 -18.16
CA ARG A 51 25.55 2.26 -17.43
C ARG A 51 24.46 1.90 -16.43
N ALA A 52 23.92 2.88 -15.71
CA ALA A 52 22.81 2.69 -14.78
C ALA A 52 21.52 2.21 -15.50
N MET A 53 21.22 2.75 -16.68
CA MET A 53 20.10 2.29 -17.52
C MET A 53 20.29 0.83 -17.97
N ILE A 54 21.51 0.43 -18.36
CA ILE A 54 21.81 -0.97 -18.69
C ILE A 54 21.60 -1.87 -17.46
N ALA A 55 22.07 -1.46 -16.28
CA ALA A 55 21.85 -2.22 -15.05
C ALA A 55 20.36 -2.35 -14.70
N CYS A 56 19.59 -1.27 -14.90
CA CYS A 56 18.13 -1.25 -14.73
C CYS A 56 17.44 -2.30 -15.63
N GLU A 57 17.75 -2.29 -16.93
CA GLU A 57 17.22 -3.26 -17.89
C GLU A 57 17.63 -4.69 -17.53
N LYS A 58 18.90 -4.92 -17.17
CA LYS A 58 19.42 -6.26 -16.83
C LYS A 58 18.85 -6.83 -15.53
N THR A 59 18.31 -5.99 -14.66
CA THR A 59 17.59 -6.40 -13.45
C THR A 59 16.08 -6.57 -13.68
N GLY A 60 15.62 -6.45 -14.93
CA GLY A 60 14.23 -6.68 -15.33
C GLY A 60 13.31 -5.48 -15.15
N ASN A 61 13.86 -4.29 -14.86
CA ASN A 61 13.08 -3.07 -14.68
C ASN A 61 12.88 -2.33 -16.01
N VAL A 62 11.75 -1.62 -16.14
CA VAL A 62 11.47 -0.77 -17.31
C VAL A 62 12.28 0.52 -17.17
N VAL A 63 13.17 0.78 -18.13
CA VAL A 63 14.09 1.92 -18.05
C VAL A 63 13.35 3.26 -18.04
N ASP A 64 12.28 3.39 -18.83
CA ASP A 64 11.52 4.64 -18.96
C ASP A 64 10.76 5.03 -17.67
N ASP A 65 10.45 4.07 -16.79
CA ASP A 65 9.82 4.33 -15.48
C ASP A 65 10.80 4.96 -14.48
N HIS A 66 12.11 4.90 -14.77
CA HIS A 66 13.16 5.31 -13.86
C HIS A 66 14.07 6.40 -14.43
N PHE A 67 14.23 6.43 -15.75
CA PHE A 67 15.05 7.38 -16.50
C PHE A 67 14.26 8.08 -17.62
N PRO A 68 13.08 8.67 -17.36
CA PRO A 68 12.35 9.42 -18.36
C PRO A 68 13.21 10.59 -18.87
N GLY A 69 13.41 10.64 -20.19
CA GLY A 69 14.22 11.64 -20.86
C GLY A 69 13.45 12.96 -21.01
N ASN A 70 13.99 14.05 -20.45
CA ASN A 70 13.39 15.37 -20.49
C ASN A 70 14.39 16.42 -21.02
N GLY A 71 13.88 17.56 -21.48
CA GLY A 71 14.69 18.75 -21.74
C GLY A 71 14.64 19.69 -20.55
N LYS A 72 15.78 20.17 -20.06
CA LYS A 72 15.85 21.23 -19.04
C LYS A 72 16.25 22.56 -19.69
N PRO A 73 15.47 23.64 -19.52
CA PRO A 73 15.88 24.97 -19.95
C PRO A 73 16.99 25.50 -19.05
N ILE A 74 18.08 25.98 -19.63
CA ILE A 74 19.17 26.66 -18.94
C ILE A 74 19.41 28.04 -19.54
N THR A 75 19.70 29.03 -18.70
CA THR A 75 20.01 30.40 -19.15
C THR A 75 21.52 30.57 -19.26
N GLY A 76 22.01 30.78 -20.49
CA GLY A 76 23.42 31.05 -20.76
C GLY A 76 23.83 32.47 -20.33
N GLY A 77 25.14 32.72 -20.27
CA GLY A 77 25.73 33.98 -19.78
C GLY A 77 25.38 35.28 -20.53
N LYS A 78 24.50 35.21 -21.56
CA LYS A 78 23.93 36.36 -22.27
C LYS A 78 22.39 36.40 -22.23
N GLY A 79 21.75 35.64 -21.34
CA GLY A 79 20.29 35.58 -21.22
C GLY A 79 19.58 34.66 -22.22
N ALA A 80 20.31 33.98 -23.11
CA ALA A 80 19.74 33.01 -24.04
C ALA A 80 19.34 31.72 -23.29
N VAL A 81 18.10 31.27 -23.48
CA VAL A 81 17.59 30.01 -22.92
C VAL A 81 17.85 28.88 -23.92
N GLN A 82 18.54 27.82 -23.48
CA GLN A 82 18.77 26.61 -24.27
C GLN A 82 18.18 25.40 -23.55
N ASN A 83 17.47 24.54 -24.30
CA ASN A 83 17.04 23.24 -23.77
C ASN A 83 18.18 22.23 -23.89
N VAL A 84 18.66 21.72 -22.76
CA VAL A 84 19.67 20.68 -22.69
C VAL A 84 19.06 19.35 -22.25
N LYS A 85 19.64 18.25 -22.71
CA LYS A 85 19.21 16.90 -22.32
C LYS A 85 19.30 16.71 -20.81
N ASP A 86 18.25 16.21 -20.20
CA ASP A 86 18.12 15.91 -18.77
C ASP A 86 17.32 14.61 -18.57
N TYR A 87 17.30 14.12 -17.35
CA TYR A 87 16.49 12.97 -16.94
C TYR A 87 15.82 13.29 -15.62
N HIS A 88 14.53 12.93 -15.47
CA HIS A 88 13.84 12.99 -14.19
C HIS A 88 13.98 11.64 -13.49
N LEU A 89 15.04 11.51 -12.70
CA LEU A 89 15.47 10.25 -12.11
C LEU A 89 14.57 9.85 -10.95
N SER A 90 14.09 8.61 -10.97
CA SER A 90 13.51 7.99 -9.77
C SER A 90 14.58 7.79 -8.70
N ARG A 91 14.16 7.53 -7.46
CA ARG A 91 15.09 7.18 -6.38
C ARG A 91 15.94 5.96 -6.70
N PHE A 92 15.32 4.96 -7.33
CA PHE A 92 16.00 3.76 -7.79
C PHE A 92 17.03 4.08 -8.89
N ALA A 93 16.72 4.99 -9.81
CA ALA A 93 17.68 5.48 -10.79
C ALA A 93 18.87 6.19 -10.13
N CYS A 94 18.63 7.04 -9.12
CA CYS A 94 19.70 7.67 -8.34
C CYS A 94 20.58 6.64 -7.64
N TYR A 95 19.99 5.59 -7.07
CA TYR A 95 20.72 4.46 -6.47
C TYR A 95 21.59 3.72 -7.51
N LEU A 96 21.06 3.41 -8.69
CA LEU A 96 21.82 2.75 -9.76
C LEU A 96 22.94 3.66 -10.31
N ILE A 97 22.70 4.97 -10.42
CA ILE A 97 23.72 5.95 -10.80
C ILE A 97 24.86 5.97 -9.78
N ALA A 98 24.53 5.97 -8.47
CA ALA A 98 25.53 5.92 -7.41
C ALA A 98 26.37 4.63 -7.47
N GLN A 99 25.74 3.48 -7.74
CA GLN A 99 26.45 2.20 -7.91
C GLN A 99 27.37 2.16 -9.13
N ASN A 100 27.02 2.87 -10.21
CA ASN A 100 27.77 2.86 -11.48
C ASN A 100 28.74 4.06 -11.64
N GLY A 101 28.79 4.93 -10.62
CA GLY A 101 29.69 6.08 -10.56
C GLY A 101 31.14 5.70 -10.26
N ASP A 102 32.07 6.65 -10.43
CA ASP A 102 33.49 6.45 -10.10
C ASP A 102 33.68 6.36 -8.56
N PRO A 103 34.01 5.19 -7.99
CA PRO A 103 34.11 5.00 -6.53
C PRO A 103 35.28 5.77 -5.90
N ARG A 104 36.18 6.33 -6.71
CA ARG A 104 37.28 7.20 -6.22
C ARG A 104 36.78 8.60 -5.82
N LYS A 105 35.54 8.94 -6.16
CA LYS A 105 34.90 10.21 -5.78
C LYS A 105 34.23 10.06 -4.40
N PRO A 106 34.59 10.88 -3.39
CA PRO A 106 33.92 10.83 -2.10
C PRO A 106 32.41 11.11 -2.22
N GLU A 107 32.00 11.93 -3.19
CA GLU A 107 30.60 12.22 -3.47
C GLU A 107 29.82 10.99 -3.95
N ILE A 108 30.45 10.09 -4.71
CA ILE A 108 29.85 8.82 -5.11
C ILE A 108 29.69 7.89 -3.91
N ALA A 109 30.69 7.82 -3.02
CA ALA A 109 30.58 7.03 -1.80
C ALA A 109 29.44 7.54 -0.89
N ALA A 110 29.31 8.85 -0.74
CA ALA A 110 28.20 9.47 -0.01
C ALA A 110 26.84 9.14 -0.65
N ALA A 111 26.73 9.22 -1.98
CA ALA A 111 25.51 8.86 -2.70
C ALA A 111 25.14 7.38 -2.55
N GLN A 112 26.12 6.48 -2.56
CA GLN A 112 25.89 5.05 -2.35
C GLN A 112 25.30 4.79 -0.97
N ALA A 113 25.86 5.42 0.07
CA ALA A 113 25.32 5.30 1.43
C ALA A 113 23.91 5.89 1.55
N TYR A 114 23.71 7.11 1.04
CA TYR A 114 22.42 7.80 1.12
C TYR A 114 21.32 7.08 0.35
N PHE A 115 21.51 6.81 -0.95
CA PHE A 115 20.48 6.22 -1.79
C PHE A 115 20.22 4.74 -1.46
N ALA A 116 21.21 3.99 -0.94
CA ALA A 116 20.94 2.63 -0.44
C ALA A 116 20.00 2.65 0.79
N VAL A 117 20.27 3.53 1.76
CA VAL A 117 19.43 3.64 2.97
C VAL A 117 18.06 4.26 2.65
N SER A 118 18.04 5.33 1.85
CA SER A 118 16.82 6.06 1.46
C SER A 118 15.89 5.18 0.63
N THR A 119 16.40 4.42 -0.34
CA THR A 119 15.58 3.50 -1.14
C THR A 119 14.97 2.41 -0.28
N ARG A 120 15.79 1.78 0.58
CA ARG A 120 15.29 0.75 1.51
C ARG A 120 14.25 1.30 2.49
N ALA A 121 14.46 2.49 3.02
CA ALA A 121 13.51 3.14 3.92
C ALA A 121 12.18 3.44 3.20
N HIS A 122 12.25 3.90 1.95
CA HIS A 122 11.07 4.15 1.11
C HIS A 122 10.31 2.86 0.81
N GLU A 123 10.99 1.78 0.40
CA GLU A 123 10.37 0.46 0.18
C GLU A 123 9.65 -0.06 1.43
N ILE A 124 10.30 0.00 2.59
CA ILE A 124 9.70 -0.40 3.87
C ILE A 124 8.48 0.49 4.19
N HIS A 125 8.54 1.78 3.90
CA HIS A 125 7.42 2.69 4.11
C HIS A 125 6.23 2.33 3.20
N GLN A 126 6.45 2.10 1.91
CA GLN A 126 5.40 1.68 0.97
C GLN A 126 4.77 0.35 1.38
N LEU A 127 5.57 -0.64 1.77
CA LEU A 127 5.08 -1.92 2.27
C LEU A 127 4.21 -1.73 3.52
N ARG A 128 4.63 -0.87 4.46
CA ARG A 128 3.85 -0.55 5.66
C ARG A 128 2.54 0.17 5.32
N GLU A 129 2.57 1.15 4.43
CA GLU A 129 1.35 1.83 3.99
C GLU A 129 0.35 0.85 3.36
N GLU A 130 0.82 -0.05 2.50
CA GLU A 130 -0.03 -1.04 1.87
C GLU A 130 -0.61 -2.01 2.91
N GLN A 131 0.20 -2.47 3.87
CA GLN A 131 -0.28 -3.29 4.98
C GLN A 131 -1.32 -2.56 5.85
N GLU A 132 -1.16 -1.26 6.11
CA GLU A 132 -2.16 -0.46 6.84
C GLU A 132 -3.46 -0.26 6.05
N LYS A 133 -3.36 -0.05 4.73
CA LYS A 133 -4.53 0.02 3.84
C LYS A 133 -5.28 -1.32 3.83
N ARG A 134 -4.55 -2.44 3.77
CA ARG A 134 -5.11 -3.80 3.90
C ARG A 134 -5.74 -4.04 5.25
N LEU A 135 -5.08 -3.65 6.35
CA LEU A 135 -5.60 -3.78 7.70
C LEU A 135 -6.92 -3.03 7.87
N THR A 136 -6.99 -1.79 7.36
CA THR A 136 -8.22 -0.99 7.37
C THR A 136 -9.35 -1.69 6.63
N MET A 137 -9.08 -2.20 5.42
CA MET A 137 -10.07 -2.92 4.62
C MET A 137 -10.51 -4.22 5.28
N ARG A 138 -9.59 -4.95 5.91
CA ARG A 138 -9.86 -6.18 6.67
C ARG A 138 -10.83 -5.96 7.83
N PHE A 139 -10.73 -4.83 8.51
CA PHE A 139 -11.70 -4.47 9.55
C PHE A 139 -13.07 -4.07 8.98
N LYS A 140 -13.12 -3.44 7.81
CA LYS A 140 -14.39 -3.18 7.10
C LYS A 140 -15.09 -4.48 6.72
N VAL A 141 -14.37 -5.44 6.14
CA VAL A 141 -14.90 -6.79 5.86
C VAL A 141 -15.43 -7.45 7.14
N SER A 142 -14.73 -7.28 8.27
CA SER A 142 -15.19 -7.83 9.56
C SER A 142 -16.48 -7.16 10.08
N GLU A 143 -16.74 -5.92 9.68
CA GLU A 143 -17.94 -5.17 10.04
C GLU A 143 -19.10 -5.53 9.13
N SER A 144 -18.89 -5.50 7.80
CA SER A 144 -19.90 -5.92 6.83
C SER A 144 -20.31 -7.38 7.01
N PHE A 145 -19.39 -8.25 7.41
CA PHE A 145 -19.72 -9.64 7.74
C PHE A 145 -20.65 -9.76 8.95
N LYS A 146 -20.52 -8.90 9.96
CA LYS A 146 -21.43 -8.90 11.12
C LYS A 146 -22.82 -8.41 10.73
N GLN A 147 -22.88 -7.32 9.97
CA GLN A 147 -24.15 -6.76 9.50
C GLN A 147 -24.87 -7.74 8.56
N LEU A 148 -24.11 -8.41 7.70
CA LEU A 148 -24.60 -9.50 6.85
C LEU A 148 -25.12 -10.67 7.69
N ALA A 149 -24.41 -11.07 8.75
CA ALA A 149 -24.87 -12.15 9.63
C ALA A 149 -26.21 -11.81 10.31
N ASP A 150 -26.38 -10.56 10.75
CA ASP A 150 -27.64 -10.09 11.33
C ASP A 150 -28.79 -10.14 10.31
N ALA A 151 -28.54 -9.68 9.07
CA ALA A 151 -29.54 -9.74 7.98
C ALA A 151 -29.87 -11.19 7.56
N ALA A 152 -28.86 -12.06 7.50
CA ALA A 152 -29.04 -13.47 7.20
C ALA A 152 -29.85 -14.17 8.30
N TYR A 153 -29.63 -13.82 9.57
CA TYR A 153 -30.41 -14.34 10.69
C TYR A 153 -31.90 -13.99 10.57
N GLN A 154 -32.20 -12.74 10.19
CA GLN A 154 -33.57 -12.30 9.90
C GLN A 154 -34.17 -13.00 8.68
N SER A 155 -33.34 -13.63 7.84
CA SER A 155 -33.73 -14.29 6.59
C SER A 155 -33.74 -15.83 6.68
N GLY A 156 -33.89 -16.38 7.90
CA GLY A 156 -34.01 -17.83 8.11
C GLY A 156 -32.68 -18.59 8.21
N VAL A 157 -31.53 -17.90 8.20
CA VAL A 157 -30.23 -18.51 8.49
C VAL A 157 -30.02 -18.58 10.01
N ASN A 158 -29.42 -19.65 10.51
CA ASN A 158 -29.11 -19.79 11.93
C ASN A 158 -27.63 -20.11 12.14
N SER A 159 -27.19 -20.22 13.38
CA SER A 159 -25.78 -20.42 13.70
C SER A 159 -25.18 -21.72 13.14
N THR A 160 -25.97 -22.79 12.98
CA THR A 160 -25.47 -24.06 12.42
C THR A 160 -25.45 -24.05 10.90
N THR A 161 -26.30 -23.24 10.25
CA THR A 161 -26.38 -23.14 8.78
C THR A 161 -25.63 -21.94 8.21
N PHE A 162 -25.11 -21.05 9.06
CA PHE A 162 -24.39 -19.85 8.63
C PHE A 162 -23.17 -20.15 7.75
N GLY A 163 -22.47 -21.27 7.99
CA GLY A 163 -21.37 -21.71 7.13
C GLY A 163 -21.82 -21.94 5.67
N ILE A 164 -22.97 -22.59 5.47
CA ILE A 164 -23.55 -22.85 4.14
C ILE A 164 -23.86 -21.53 3.42
N PHE A 165 -24.44 -20.58 4.14
CA PHE A 165 -24.73 -19.25 3.61
C PHE A 165 -23.46 -18.48 3.21
N VAL A 166 -22.40 -18.57 4.02
CA VAL A 166 -21.10 -17.94 3.73
C VAL A 166 -20.44 -18.58 2.51
N ASP A 167 -20.44 -19.92 2.44
CA ASP A 167 -19.90 -20.68 1.32
C ASP A 167 -20.59 -20.33 0.00
N ALA A 168 -21.92 -20.17 0.00
CA ALA A 168 -22.65 -19.73 -1.18
C ALA A 168 -22.13 -18.38 -1.71
N GLY A 169 -21.84 -17.44 -0.81
CA GLY A 169 -21.24 -16.15 -1.17
C GLY A 169 -19.80 -16.26 -1.69
N TYR A 170 -18.98 -17.18 -1.18
CA TYR A 170 -17.64 -17.43 -1.72
C TYR A 170 -17.70 -18.11 -3.08
N LEU A 171 -18.57 -19.10 -3.25
CA LEU A 171 -18.81 -19.77 -4.52
C LEU A 171 -19.30 -18.80 -5.59
N GLY A 172 -20.20 -17.86 -5.26
CA GLY A 172 -20.65 -16.86 -6.22
C GLY A 172 -19.53 -15.94 -6.73
N LEU A 173 -18.65 -15.49 -5.84
CA LEU A 173 -17.60 -14.54 -6.20
C LEU A 173 -16.34 -15.20 -6.79
N HIS A 174 -15.88 -16.30 -6.17
CA HIS A 174 -14.58 -16.94 -6.44
C HIS A 174 -14.69 -18.29 -7.15
N HIS A 175 -15.90 -18.89 -7.25
CA HIS A 175 -16.10 -20.28 -7.68
C HIS A 175 -15.34 -21.34 -6.84
N HIS A 176 -14.88 -20.97 -5.65
CA HIS A 176 -14.13 -21.83 -4.74
C HIS A 176 -14.64 -21.66 -3.31
N THR A 177 -14.49 -22.70 -2.49
CA THR A 177 -14.64 -22.60 -1.03
C THR A 177 -13.44 -21.87 -0.43
N VAL A 178 -13.58 -21.42 0.82
CA VAL A 178 -12.47 -20.77 1.53
C VAL A 178 -11.28 -21.72 1.68
N GLU A 179 -11.52 -23.01 1.92
CA GLU A 179 -10.48 -24.04 2.04
C GLU A 179 -9.73 -24.19 0.71
N GLY A 180 -10.45 -24.28 -0.41
CA GLY A 180 -9.83 -24.37 -1.74
C GLY A 180 -9.02 -23.11 -2.08
N LEU A 181 -9.48 -21.93 -1.65
CA LEU A 181 -8.74 -20.69 -1.81
C LEU A 181 -7.47 -20.64 -0.96
N LYS A 182 -7.53 -21.13 0.29
CA LYS A 182 -6.35 -21.25 1.15
C LYS A 182 -5.29 -22.18 0.56
N GLU A 183 -5.71 -23.33 0.03
CA GLU A 183 -4.81 -24.27 -0.64
C GLU A 183 -4.17 -23.62 -1.87
N ARG A 184 -4.98 -23.01 -2.76
CA ARG A 184 -4.51 -22.35 -3.97
C ARG A 184 -3.51 -21.22 -3.69
N LYS A 185 -3.72 -20.48 -2.60
CA LYS A 185 -2.89 -19.34 -2.18
C LYS A 185 -1.74 -19.73 -1.25
N GLY A 186 -1.59 -21.01 -0.90
CA GLY A 186 -0.53 -21.50 -0.01
C GLY A 186 -0.60 -20.92 1.40
N ILE A 187 -1.81 -20.63 1.89
CA ILE A 187 -2.01 -19.98 3.20
C ILE A 187 -1.77 -21.02 4.31
N PRO A 188 -0.92 -20.74 5.30
CA PRO A 188 -0.61 -21.69 6.37
C PRO A 188 -1.85 -22.17 7.13
N GLU A 189 -1.77 -23.42 7.60
CA GLU A 189 -2.78 -23.98 8.50
C GLU A 189 -2.85 -23.14 9.79
N GLY A 190 -4.06 -22.71 10.17
CA GLY A 190 -4.29 -21.81 11.30
C GLY A 190 -4.38 -20.31 10.97
N GLU A 191 -3.97 -19.88 9.77
CA GLU A 191 -4.16 -18.49 9.35
C GLU A 191 -5.53 -18.23 8.71
N ASP A 192 -6.07 -17.02 8.91
CA ASP A 192 -7.31 -16.58 8.26
C ASP A 192 -7.02 -16.19 6.81
N TYR A 193 -7.92 -16.60 5.91
CA TYR A 193 -7.88 -16.24 4.49
C TYR A 193 -7.73 -14.73 4.30
N LEU A 194 -8.56 -13.96 5.01
CA LEU A 194 -8.67 -12.52 4.88
C LEU A 194 -7.41 -11.76 5.34
N ASP A 195 -6.56 -12.40 6.14
CA ASP A 195 -5.30 -11.80 6.61
C ASP A 195 -4.15 -11.97 5.57
N ASN A 196 -4.37 -12.79 4.54
CA ASN A 196 -3.35 -13.23 3.58
C ASN A 196 -3.67 -12.88 2.12
N ILE A 197 -4.72 -12.07 1.88
CA ILE A 197 -5.14 -11.64 0.56
C ILE A 197 -4.95 -10.13 0.33
N THR A 198 -4.96 -9.70 -0.93
CA THR A 198 -4.75 -8.29 -1.30
C THR A 198 -5.88 -7.38 -0.83
N ARG A 199 -5.63 -6.07 -0.84
CA ARG A 199 -6.68 -5.07 -0.57
C ARG A 199 -7.82 -5.14 -1.59
N GLU A 200 -7.49 -5.39 -2.85
CA GLU A 200 -8.47 -5.50 -3.94
C GLU A 200 -9.44 -6.64 -3.67
N GLU A 201 -8.93 -7.81 -3.31
CA GLU A 201 -9.74 -8.97 -2.98
C GLU A 201 -10.62 -8.76 -1.74
N LEU A 202 -10.07 -8.15 -0.68
CA LEU A 202 -10.85 -7.72 0.48
C LEU A 202 -11.98 -6.75 0.11
N SER A 203 -11.74 -5.87 -0.87
CA SER A 203 -12.75 -4.89 -1.32
C SER A 203 -13.89 -5.58 -2.08
N ALA A 204 -13.60 -6.58 -2.91
CA ALA A 204 -14.61 -7.38 -3.58
C ALA A 204 -15.47 -8.17 -2.58
N ILE A 205 -14.85 -8.76 -1.56
CA ILE A 205 -15.56 -9.47 -0.48
C ILE A 205 -16.45 -8.52 0.32
N ASP A 206 -15.94 -7.35 0.70
CA ASP A 206 -16.73 -6.34 1.43
C ASP A 206 -17.92 -5.87 0.61
N PHE A 207 -17.71 -5.52 -0.67
CA PHE A 207 -18.78 -5.06 -1.54
C PHE A 207 -19.85 -6.14 -1.71
N LYS A 208 -19.47 -7.40 -1.94
CA LYS A 208 -20.40 -8.52 -1.97
C LYS A 208 -21.22 -8.62 -0.68
N ASN A 209 -20.58 -8.51 0.48
CA ASN A 209 -21.27 -8.61 1.77
C ASN A 209 -22.29 -7.48 1.94
N VAL A 210 -21.87 -6.22 1.69
CA VAL A 210 -22.74 -5.04 1.78
C VAL A 210 -23.92 -5.13 0.82
N GLN A 211 -23.68 -5.57 -0.42
CA GLN A 211 -24.75 -5.70 -1.42
C GLN A 211 -25.71 -6.85 -1.11
N THR A 212 -25.21 -7.94 -0.52
CA THR A 212 -26.06 -9.05 -0.08
C THR A 212 -26.93 -8.63 1.10
N GLU A 213 -26.33 -7.97 2.10
CA GLU A 213 -27.06 -7.43 3.25
C GLU A 213 -28.15 -6.46 2.80
N ALA A 214 -27.82 -5.50 1.93
CA ALA A 214 -28.77 -4.53 1.40
C ALA A 214 -29.90 -5.21 0.63
N LYS A 215 -29.59 -6.25 -0.15
CA LYS A 215 -30.59 -7.01 -0.89
C LYS A 215 -31.52 -7.80 0.04
N LEU A 216 -30.99 -8.49 1.05
CA LEU A 216 -31.81 -9.23 2.02
C LEU A 216 -32.73 -8.30 2.82
N LYS A 217 -32.28 -7.07 3.13
CA LYS A 217 -33.11 -6.06 3.80
C LYS A 217 -34.21 -5.49 2.89
N ARG A 218 -33.91 -5.28 1.61
CA ARG A 218 -34.84 -4.69 0.63
C ARG A 218 -35.86 -5.71 0.11
N ASP A 219 -35.40 -6.92 -0.15
CA ASP A 219 -36.16 -8.03 -0.72
C ASP A 219 -36.11 -9.20 0.29
N PRO A 220 -36.88 -9.16 1.39
CA PRO A 220 -36.78 -10.16 2.46
C PRO A 220 -37.12 -11.57 1.96
N VAL A 221 -36.36 -12.54 2.47
CA VAL A 221 -36.56 -13.97 2.23
C VAL A 221 -36.61 -14.70 3.56
N GLU A 222 -37.20 -15.89 3.63
CA GLU A 222 -37.50 -16.55 4.91
C GLU A 222 -36.78 -17.90 5.09
N SER A 223 -35.99 -18.32 4.10
CA SER A 223 -35.32 -19.62 4.10
C SER A 223 -33.82 -19.55 3.82
N LEU A 224 -33.10 -20.55 4.34
CA LEU A 224 -31.67 -20.73 4.07
C LEU A 224 -31.37 -20.78 2.57
N ASP A 225 -32.20 -21.48 1.78
CA ASP A 225 -31.97 -21.68 0.35
C ASP A 225 -32.09 -20.36 -0.40
N GLU A 226 -33.13 -19.56 -0.12
CA GLU A 226 -33.33 -18.25 -0.76
C GLU A 226 -32.25 -17.24 -0.33
N ALA A 227 -31.87 -17.24 0.95
CA ALA A 227 -30.79 -16.39 1.45
C ALA A 227 -29.44 -16.76 0.82
N SER A 228 -29.13 -18.05 0.74
CA SER A 228 -27.90 -18.55 0.13
C SER A 228 -27.87 -18.30 -1.37
N HIS A 229 -29.00 -18.49 -2.07
CA HIS A 229 -29.14 -18.14 -3.48
C HIS A 229 -28.93 -16.64 -3.71
N THR A 230 -29.46 -15.78 -2.83
CA THR A 230 -29.24 -14.34 -2.88
C THR A 230 -27.76 -13.99 -2.72
N HIS A 231 -27.08 -14.61 -1.76
CA HIS A 231 -25.65 -14.37 -1.52
C HIS A 231 -24.77 -14.85 -2.69
N TYR A 232 -25.07 -16.03 -3.24
CA TYR A 232 -24.43 -16.55 -4.44
C TYR A 232 -24.65 -15.61 -5.63
N PHE A 233 -25.90 -15.22 -5.89
CA PHE A 233 -26.27 -14.34 -6.99
C PHE A 233 -25.52 -13.02 -6.93
N ILE A 234 -25.47 -12.38 -5.76
CA ILE A 234 -24.71 -11.12 -5.59
C ILE A 234 -23.21 -11.36 -5.82
N GLY A 235 -22.64 -12.45 -5.31
CA GLY A 235 -21.27 -12.84 -5.61
C GLY A 235 -20.98 -12.93 -7.11
N ASP A 236 -21.85 -13.61 -7.86
CA ASP A 236 -21.75 -13.76 -9.32
C ASP A 236 -21.88 -12.41 -10.04
N GLN A 237 -22.77 -11.50 -9.58
CA GLN A 237 -22.87 -10.16 -10.15
C GLN A 237 -21.60 -9.32 -9.94
N VAL A 238 -21.00 -9.40 -8.75
CA VAL A 238 -19.71 -8.73 -8.48
C VAL A 238 -18.62 -9.32 -9.37
N ARG A 239 -18.58 -10.64 -9.54
CA ARG A 239 -17.64 -11.32 -10.43
C ARG A 239 -17.78 -10.85 -11.88
N ARG A 240 -19.00 -10.81 -12.43
CA ARG A 240 -19.25 -10.32 -13.79
C ARG A 240 -18.82 -8.87 -13.99
N ALA A 241 -18.94 -8.03 -12.96
CA ALA A 241 -18.45 -6.65 -13.03
C ALA A 241 -16.91 -6.60 -13.13
N ILE A 242 -16.20 -7.43 -12.37
CA ILE A 242 -14.72 -7.56 -12.47
C ILE A 242 -14.32 -8.02 -13.88
N GLU A 243 -15.03 -9.01 -14.43
CA GLU A 243 -14.78 -9.54 -15.77
C GLU A 243 -15.01 -8.49 -16.86
N ALA A 244 -16.10 -7.72 -16.77
CA ALA A 244 -16.40 -6.65 -17.72
C ALA A 244 -15.35 -5.52 -17.74
N MET A 245 -14.64 -5.32 -16.62
CA MET A 245 -13.51 -4.39 -16.52
C MET A 245 -12.19 -4.98 -17.04
N HIS A 246 -12.18 -6.25 -17.47
CA HIS A 246 -10.97 -7.00 -17.82
C HIS A 246 -9.95 -7.06 -16.68
N ALA A 247 -10.43 -7.02 -15.43
CA ALA A 247 -9.61 -7.15 -14.24
C ALA A 247 -9.34 -8.63 -13.92
N PRO A 248 -8.21 -8.96 -13.28
CA PRO A 248 -7.93 -10.33 -12.82
C PRO A 248 -9.01 -10.79 -11.82
N MET A 249 -9.38 -12.08 -11.91
CA MET A 249 -10.39 -12.64 -11.00
C MET A 249 -9.84 -12.73 -9.56
N PRO A 250 -10.69 -12.58 -8.53
CA PRO A 250 -10.26 -12.61 -7.12
C PRO A 250 -9.39 -13.83 -6.75
N GLU A 251 -9.78 -15.02 -7.20
CA GLU A 251 -9.06 -16.26 -6.94
C GLU A 251 -7.66 -16.31 -7.59
N ASP A 252 -7.43 -15.54 -8.67
CA ASP A 252 -6.17 -15.45 -9.41
C ASP A 252 -5.26 -14.31 -8.92
N LEU A 253 -5.76 -13.41 -8.05
CA LEU A 253 -4.94 -12.40 -7.41
C LEU A 253 -3.84 -13.04 -6.54
N PRO A 254 -2.63 -12.45 -6.47
CA PRO A 254 -1.53 -13.00 -5.69
C PRO A 254 -1.87 -13.01 -4.19
N SER A 255 -1.28 -13.95 -3.46
CA SER A 255 -1.27 -13.91 -2.00
C SER A 255 -0.47 -12.70 -1.50
N ALA A 256 -0.83 -12.20 -0.33
CA ALA A 256 -0.14 -11.09 0.33
C ALA A 256 0.45 -11.56 1.67
N ALA A 257 1.53 -10.90 2.11
CA ALA A 257 2.12 -11.18 3.42
C ALA A 257 1.07 -11.05 4.55
N SER A 258 1.07 -12.01 5.47
CA SER A 258 0.12 -12.05 6.59
C SER A 258 0.12 -10.76 7.40
N ILE A 259 -1.08 -10.23 7.68
CA ILE A 259 -1.31 -9.11 8.61
C ILE A 259 -1.86 -9.57 9.96
N LEU A 260 -1.86 -10.88 10.25
CA LEU A 260 -2.42 -11.45 11.48
C LEU A 260 -1.93 -10.73 12.75
N LYS A 261 -0.61 -10.49 12.86
CA LYS A 261 -0.03 -9.77 14.00
C LYS A 261 -0.61 -8.36 14.16
N MET A 262 -0.74 -7.62 13.05
CA MET A 262 -1.32 -6.27 13.07
C MET A 262 -2.81 -6.31 13.46
N VAL A 263 -3.56 -7.30 12.97
CA VAL A 263 -4.96 -7.53 13.35
C VAL A 263 -5.09 -7.78 14.85
N GLU A 264 -4.27 -8.66 15.42
CA GLU A 264 -4.25 -8.95 16.86
C GLU A 264 -3.93 -7.70 17.69
N GLU A 265 -2.89 -6.96 17.30
CA GLU A 265 -2.49 -5.72 17.98
C GLU A 265 -3.61 -4.69 17.98
N ARG A 266 -4.25 -4.46 16.82
CA ARG A 266 -5.36 -3.51 16.68
C ARG A 266 -6.59 -3.94 17.48
N ARG A 267 -6.90 -5.25 17.54
CA ARG A 267 -7.98 -5.81 18.38
C ARG A 267 -7.70 -5.61 19.87
N ARG A 268 -6.47 -5.91 20.32
CA ARG A 268 -6.02 -5.69 21.71
C ARG A 268 -6.09 -4.21 22.08
N ALA A 269 -5.64 -3.32 21.21
CA ALA A 269 -5.71 -1.87 21.43
C ALA A 269 -7.15 -1.36 21.54
N THR A 270 -8.04 -1.82 20.66
CA THR A 270 -9.47 -1.48 20.70
C THR A 270 -10.13 -1.96 21.99
N LYS A 271 -9.83 -3.19 22.44
CA LYS A 271 -10.35 -3.73 23.72
C LYS A 271 -9.88 -2.89 24.91
N LYS A 272 -8.59 -2.56 24.98
CA LYS A 272 -8.04 -1.70 26.05
C LYS A 272 -8.70 -0.33 26.07
N ARG A 273 -8.96 0.29 24.91
CA ARG A 273 -9.67 1.58 24.82
C ARG A 273 -11.10 1.50 25.33
N LYS A 274 -11.83 0.44 24.98
CA LYS A 274 -13.22 0.23 25.47
C LYS A 274 -13.29 0.05 26.99
N VAL A 275 -12.36 -0.72 27.57
CA VAL A 275 -12.28 -0.91 29.03
C VAL A 275 -12.06 0.43 29.74
N LYS A 276 -11.07 1.22 29.30
CA LYS A 276 -10.81 2.54 29.87
C LYS A 276 -12.00 3.49 29.76
N ALA A 277 -12.70 3.49 28.62
CA ALA A 277 -13.89 4.32 28.42
C ALA A 277 -15.05 3.90 29.36
N HIS A 278 -15.18 2.61 29.64
CA HIS A 278 -16.17 2.10 30.58
C HIS A 278 -15.84 2.52 32.02
N GLU A 279 -14.58 2.36 32.45
CA GLU A 279 -14.10 2.79 33.77
C GLU A 279 -14.28 4.30 33.98
N GLN A 280 -14.00 5.12 32.97
CA GLN A 280 -14.23 6.57 33.02
C GLN A 280 -15.71 6.92 33.13
N LYS A 281 -16.57 6.22 32.42
CA LYS A 281 -18.03 6.42 32.49
C LYS A 281 -18.57 6.05 33.87
N GLU A 282 -18.09 4.96 34.47
CA GLU A 282 -18.45 4.58 35.84
C GLU A 282 -17.98 5.60 36.86
N GLN A 283 -16.75 6.12 36.73
CA GLN A 283 -16.23 7.18 37.61
C GLN A 283 -17.09 8.45 37.52
N LEU A 284 -17.43 8.91 36.32
CA LEU A 284 -18.32 10.07 36.10
C LEU A 284 -19.69 9.87 36.76
N GLN A 285 -20.28 8.67 36.63
CA GLN A 285 -21.57 8.34 37.25
C GLN A 285 -21.51 8.31 38.78
N LEU A 286 -20.38 7.87 39.38
CA LEU A 286 -20.20 7.94 40.83
C LEU A 286 -20.12 9.39 41.34
N PHE A 287 -19.46 10.28 40.59
CA PHE A 287 -19.37 11.71 40.97
C PHE A 287 -20.73 12.42 40.93
N ASP A 288 -21.56 12.15 39.92
CA ASP A 288 -22.90 12.72 39.81
C ASP A 288 -23.82 12.24 40.95
N GLN A 289 -23.74 10.97 41.35
CA GLN A 289 -24.53 10.41 42.47
C GLN A 289 -24.10 10.94 43.84
N THR A 290 -22.86 11.39 44.00
CA THR A 290 -22.42 12.04 45.25
C THR A 290 -22.90 13.50 45.37
N GLN A 291 -23.11 14.20 44.25
CA GLN A 291 -23.62 15.58 44.27
C GLN A 291 -25.13 15.65 44.57
N GLU A 292 -25.92 14.64 44.16
CA GLU A 292 -27.36 14.57 44.46
C GLU A 292 -27.70 14.20 45.91
N LYS A 293 -26.75 13.68 46.70
CA LYS A 293 -26.97 13.33 48.11
C LYS A 293 -26.68 14.46 49.10
N ASP A 294 -26.10 15.57 48.63
CA ASP A 294 -25.73 16.74 49.42
C ASP A 294 -26.71 17.92 49.22
N HIS A 295 -27.96 17.66 48.78
CA HIS A 295 -29.07 18.62 48.75
C HIS A 295 -30.30 18.10 49.51
#